data_AF-A0A8C1PTK4-F1
#
_entry.id   AF-A0A8C1PTK4-F1
#
_cell.length_a   1.000
_cell.length_b   1.000
_cell.length_c   1.000
_cell.angle_alpha   90.00
_cell.angle_beta   90.00
_cell.angle_gamma   90.00
#
_symmetry.space_group_name_H-M   'P 1'
#
loop_
_entity.id
_entity.type
_entity.pdbx_description
1 polymer ?
#
loop_
_entity_poly.entity_id
_entity_poly.type
_entity_poly.pdbx_seq_one_letter_code
_entity_poly.pdbx_strand_id
1 'polypeptide(L)'
;MVIRSMWKRCCLAQDRDLMCHIKTGFVLLVALTLSLSIIYFFYNFSLNPVKDPHNWFNLLNQSYNVVTEGLSGKKNVWNFVSNQQIIQTTTAQKNNISVHHHVAHPSNYHFILDEPDKCSQWDPFLVLMVPVAPRQVDARNAIRSTWGNESSVQGKAVLTLFFVGLTGGPEAQQQLEEESRQHRDLVQSNFVDSYFNLTIKTMVIMDWLATHCLQASYAMKVDSDMYIGLENLMSLLLAPNTPRQNYITGYMMWDRPVIRNKNSKWYVAEELYPEPKYPTYVQGMGYVFSNDLPEKIVEASKKVKAFNIEDAYVGACLKQLGIAPSSPPDPSQFRAYLGQYKREDFLRVITTILGSPQQLIDIWKDVKRPT
;
A
#
# COMPACT_ATOMS: atom_id res chain seq x y z
N MET A 1 -47.21 32.81 -23.10
CA MET A 1 -47.93 31.55 -22.82
C MET A 1 -48.34 30.98 -24.18
N VAL A 2 -47.54 30.12 -24.81
CA VAL A 2 -47.61 28.63 -24.78
C VAL A 2 -48.07 28.09 -26.17
N ILE A 3 -47.14 27.36 -26.81
CA ILE A 3 -47.30 26.15 -27.66
C ILE A 3 -47.59 26.25 -29.19
N ARG A 4 -46.53 25.85 -29.93
CA ARG A 4 -46.39 24.87 -31.04
C ARG A 4 -47.29 24.91 -32.28
N SER A 5 -46.61 25.06 -33.42
CA SER A 5 -46.94 24.55 -34.77
C SER A 5 -45.73 23.71 -35.24
N MET A 6 -45.73 22.78 -36.18
CA MET A 6 -46.75 22.22 -37.07
C MET A 6 -46.19 20.91 -37.69
N TRP A 7 -47.11 20.10 -38.21
CA TRP A 7 -46.94 18.76 -38.79
C TRP A 7 -46.62 18.74 -40.30
N LYS A 8 -46.14 17.58 -40.79
CA LYS A 8 -46.28 16.96 -42.16
C LYS A 8 -45.52 17.64 -43.33
N ARG A 9 -45.17 16.99 -44.45
CA ARG A 9 -44.83 15.62 -44.92
C ARG A 9 -44.57 15.79 -46.45
N CYS A 10 -43.74 14.90 -47.02
CA CYS A 10 -43.66 14.47 -48.43
C CYS A 10 -43.06 15.39 -49.51
N CYS A 11 -42.00 14.90 -50.16
CA CYS A 11 -41.99 14.61 -51.61
C CYS A 11 -41.08 13.40 -51.92
N LEU A 12 -41.62 12.46 -52.69
CA LEU A 12 -41.00 11.32 -53.39
C LEU A 12 -40.15 11.88 -54.56
N ALA A 13 -39.16 11.22 -55.20
CA ALA A 13 -39.12 9.90 -55.82
C ALA A 13 -37.64 9.61 -56.26
N GLN A 14 -37.12 8.38 -56.14
CA GLN A 14 -36.87 7.43 -57.25
C GLN A 14 -35.38 7.35 -57.69
N ASP A 15 -34.65 6.33 -57.22
CA ASP A 15 -34.12 5.25 -58.08
C ASP A 15 -33.43 4.14 -57.26
N ARG A 16 -33.81 2.89 -57.54
CA ARG A 16 -33.17 1.66 -57.04
C ARG A 16 -32.21 1.18 -58.13
N ASP A 17 -30.93 0.99 -57.78
CA ASP A 17 -30.09 -0.17 -58.20
C ASP A 17 -28.58 -0.02 -57.94
N LEU A 18 -28.11 1.08 -57.32
CA LEU A 18 -26.68 1.26 -57.02
C LEU A 18 -26.27 1.04 -55.55
N MET A 19 -27.10 0.38 -54.74
CA MET A 19 -26.89 0.28 -53.28
C MET A 19 -26.76 -1.14 -52.72
N CYS A 20 -26.57 -2.16 -53.56
CA CYS A 20 -26.47 -3.55 -53.12
C CYS A 20 -25.05 -4.16 -53.22
N HIS A 21 -24.12 -3.60 -53.99
CA HIS A 21 -22.75 -4.15 -54.10
C HIS A 21 -21.74 -3.60 -53.08
N ILE A 22 -22.03 -2.47 -52.44
CA ILE A 22 -21.11 -1.85 -51.46
C ILE A 22 -21.21 -2.51 -50.08
N LYS A 23 -22.35 -3.14 -49.74
CA LYS A 23 -22.55 -3.74 -48.41
C LYS A 23 -21.90 -5.12 -48.25
N THR A 24 -21.89 -5.96 -49.28
CA THR A 24 -21.28 -7.30 -49.21
C THR A 24 -19.75 -7.25 -49.29
N GLY A 25 -19.19 -6.37 -50.13
CA GLY A 25 -17.73 -6.19 -50.23
C GLY A 25 -17.11 -5.61 -48.95
N PHE A 26 -17.78 -4.64 -48.32
CA PHE A 26 -17.30 -4.04 -47.07
C PHE A 26 -17.36 -5.02 -45.89
N VAL A 27 -18.43 -5.83 -45.78
CA VAL A 27 -18.56 -6.84 -44.72
C VAL A 27 -17.52 -7.96 -44.88
N LEU A 28 -17.22 -8.39 -46.11
CA LEU A 28 -16.15 -9.37 -46.38
C LEU A 28 -14.76 -8.81 -46.04
N LEU A 29 -14.50 -7.53 -46.34
CA LEU A 29 -13.23 -6.88 -46.02
C LEU A 29 -13.03 -6.77 -44.50
N VAL A 30 -14.08 -6.42 -43.75
CA VAL A 30 -14.05 -6.32 -42.28
C VAL A 30 -13.90 -7.71 -41.64
N ALA A 31 -14.54 -8.75 -42.19
CA ALA A 31 -14.40 -10.12 -41.70
C ALA A 31 -12.99 -10.70 -41.96
N LEU A 32 -12.38 -10.39 -43.11
CA LEU A 32 -11.01 -10.78 -43.45
C LEU A 32 -9.97 -10.05 -42.59
N THR A 33 -10.15 -8.76 -42.30
CA THR A 33 -9.23 -8.03 -41.41
C THR A 33 -9.34 -8.51 -39.96
N LEU A 34 -10.56 -8.79 -39.46
CA LEU A 34 -10.74 -9.34 -38.11
C LEU A 34 -10.16 -10.76 -37.98
N SER A 35 -10.35 -11.63 -38.97
CA SER A 35 -9.78 -12.99 -38.93
C SER A 35 -8.25 -13.01 -39.03
N LEU A 36 -7.64 -12.17 -39.87
CA LEU A 36 -6.19 -12.01 -39.92
C LEU A 36 -5.61 -11.42 -38.62
N SER A 37 -6.34 -10.51 -37.96
CA SER A 37 -5.96 -9.92 -36.67
C SER A 37 -6.01 -10.96 -35.54
N ILE A 38 -7.02 -11.83 -35.55
CA ILE A 38 -7.17 -12.91 -34.57
C ILE A 38 -6.08 -13.99 -34.79
N ILE A 39 -5.78 -14.34 -36.04
CA ILE A 39 -4.68 -15.27 -36.36
C ILE A 39 -3.33 -14.67 -35.96
N TYR A 40 -3.08 -13.38 -36.23
CA TYR A 40 -1.87 -12.69 -35.77
C TYR A 40 -1.77 -12.64 -34.24
N PHE A 41 -2.89 -12.44 -33.55
CA PHE A 41 -2.96 -12.47 -32.09
C PHE A 41 -2.63 -13.87 -31.53
N PHE A 42 -3.22 -14.94 -32.09
CA PHE A 42 -2.91 -16.31 -31.67
C PHE A 42 -1.49 -16.76 -32.04
N TYR A 43 -0.94 -16.31 -33.18
CA TYR A 43 0.44 -16.61 -33.56
C TYR A 43 1.46 -15.91 -32.64
N ASN A 44 1.19 -14.67 -32.22
CA ASN A 44 2.01 -13.97 -31.23
C ASN A 44 1.84 -14.51 -29.80
N PHE A 45 0.67 -15.08 -29.47
CA PHE A 45 0.40 -15.63 -28.15
C PHE A 45 0.88 -17.08 -27.99
N SER A 46 1.01 -17.86 -29.08
CA SER A 46 1.32 -19.30 -29.04
C SER A 46 2.82 -19.64 -29.20
N LEU A 47 3.68 -18.68 -29.57
CA LEU A 47 5.12 -18.91 -29.70
C LEU A 47 5.94 -17.92 -28.87
N ASN A 48 5.78 -17.93 -27.54
CA ASN A 48 6.79 -17.41 -26.62
C ASN A 48 6.70 -18.13 -25.26
N PRO A 49 7.56 -19.12 -24.99
CA PRO A 49 7.72 -19.63 -23.63
C PRO A 49 8.32 -18.53 -22.74
N VAL A 50 7.65 -18.24 -21.63
CA VAL A 50 8.00 -17.20 -20.65
C VAL A 50 9.44 -17.38 -20.15
N LYS A 51 10.33 -16.50 -20.61
CA LYS A 51 11.66 -16.24 -20.06
C LYS A 51 12.02 -14.75 -20.24
N ASP A 52 11.42 -13.85 -19.43
CA ASP A 52 12.06 -12.56 -19.08
C ASP A 52 11.26 -11.78 -18.00
N PRO A 53 11.90 -11.10 -17.02
CA PRO A 53 11.23 -10.42 -15.90
C PRO A 53 10.77 -8.98 -16.22
N HIS A 54 10.80 -8.55 -17.48
CA HIS A 54 10.47 -7.18 -17.87
C HIS A 54 8.98 -6.83 -17.94
N ASN A 55 8.07 -7.80 -17.79
CA ASN A 55 6.62 -7.56 -17.89
C ASN A 55 5.97 -6.99 -16.61
N TRP A 56 6.72 -6.91 -15.51
CA TRP A 56 6.26 -6.28 -14.26
C TRP A 56 6.20 -4.75 -14.33
N PHE A 57 7.03 -4.13 -15.18
CA PHE A 57 7.11 -2.66 -15.28
C PHE A 57 5.88 -2.02 -15.97
N ASN A 58 5.24 -2.72 -16.90
CA ASN A 58 4.14 -2.16 -17.68
C ASN A 58 2.80 -2.13 -16.92
N LEU A 59 2.55 -3.10 -16.04
CA LEU A 59 1.37 -3.10 -15.18
C LEU A 59 1.39 -1.97 -14.13
N LEU A 60 2.57 -1.54 -13.70
CA LEU A 60 2.73 -0.48 -12.69
C LEU A 60 2.68 0.94 -13.30
N ASN A 61 3.05 1.11 -14.57
CA ASN A 61 2.91 2.39 -15.28
C ASN A 61 1.45 2.71 -15.64
N GLN A 62 0.61 1.70 -15.84
CA GLN A 62 -0.82 1.91 -16.07
C GLN A 62 -1.53 2.48 -14.82
N SER A 63 -1.09 2.10 -13.63
CA SER A 63 -1.61 2.65 -12.36
C SER A 63 -1.15 4.09 -12.11
N TYR A 64 0.04 4.45 -12.58
CA TYR A 64 0.61 5.80 -12.41
C TYR A 64 -0.15 6.86 -13.24
N ASN A 65 -0.55 6.52 -14.46
CA ASN A 65 -1.22 7.47 -15.35
C ASN A 65 -2.65 7.83 -14.91
N VAL A 66 -3.35 6.93 -14.21
CA VAL A 66 -4.70 7.16 -13.70
C VAL A 66 -4.71 8.16 -12.51
N VAL A 67 -3.61 8.26 -11.76
CA VAL A 67 -3.51 9.20 -10.62
C VAL A 67 -3.14 10.62 -11.09
N THR A 68 -2.43 10.75 -12.22
CA THR A 68 -1.97 12.05 -12.72
C THR A 68 -3.00 12.83 -13.54
N GLU A 69 -4.01 12.18 -14.13
CA GLU A 69 -5.06 12.90 -14.88
C GLU A 69 -6.06 13.66 -13.99
N GLY A 70 -6.10 13.38 -12.68
CA GLY A 70 -6.96 14.07 -11.71
C GLY A 70 -6.43 15.42 -11.18
N LEU A 71 -5.19 15.80 -11.48
CA LEU A 71 -4.54 17.00 -10.91
C LEU A 71 -4.17 18.10 -11.92
N SER A 72 -4.55 17.95 -13.20
CA SER A 72 -4.29 18.95 -14.25
C SER A 72 -5.26 20.17 -14.23
N GLY A 73 -5.98 20.39 -13.12
CA GLY A 73 -7.11 21.32 -13.07
C GLY A 73 -6.95 22.59 -12.23
N LYS A 74 -5.80 22.87 -11.59
CA LYS A 74 -5.62 24.10 -10.77
C LYS A 74 -4.20 24.67 -10.84
N LYS A 75 -3.87 25.34 -11.96
CA LYS A 75 -2.84 26.39 -11.96
C LYS A 75 -3.43 27.58 -11.19
N ASN A 76 -2.87 27.93 -10.02
CA ASN A 76 -2.89 29.29 -9.39
C ASN A 76 -2.51 29.27 -7.88
N VAL A 77 -1.48 28.55 -7.44
CA VAL A 77 -1.01 28.60 -6.03
C VAL A 77 0.49 28.91 -5.89
N TRP A 78 1.24 29.06 -6.99
CA TRP A 78 2.70 29.28 -6.94
C TRP A 78 3.16 30.75 -6.80
N ASN A 79 2.28 31.69 -6.44
CA ASN A 79 2.63 33.12 -6.34
C ASN A 79 2.62 33.69 -4.91
N PHE A 80 2.88 32.87 -3.89
CA PHE A 80 2.89 33.38 -2.50
C PHE A 80 4.02 32.83 -1.63
N VAL A 81 5.23 32.62 -2.19
CA VAL A 81 6.47 32.58 -1.38
C VAL A 81 7.63 33.11 -2.23
N SER A 82 7.66 34.41 -2.46
CA SER A 82 8.85 35.09 -3.00
C SER A 82 9.05 36.38 -2.24
N ASN A 83 9.76 36.29 -1.10
CA ASN A 83 10.61 37.33 -0.54
C ASN A 83 11.16 36.90 0.83
N GLN A 84 12.27 36.17 0.82
CA GLN A 84 13.32 36.38 1.82
C GLN A 84 14.68 36.31 1.11
N GLN A 85 15.46 37.37 1.31
CA GLN A 85 16.75 37.64 0.67
C GLN A 85 17.76 36.55 1.02
N ILE A 86 18.30 35.87 0.00
CA ILE A 86 19.55 35.12 0.10
C ILE A 86 20.55 35.83 -0.81
N ILE A 87 21.54 36.46 -0.19
CA ILE A 87 22.68 37.08 -0.87
C ILE A 87 23.43 35.99 -1.64
N GLN A 88 23.48 36.13 -2.96
CA GLN A 88 24.21 35.26 -3.87
C GLN A 88 25.71 35.52 -3.75
N THR A 89 26.48 34.49 -3.44
CA THR A 89 27.88 34.41 -3.86
C THR A 89 27.99 33.26 -4.85
N THR A 90 28.17 33.62 -6.12
CA THR A 90 28.28 32.71 -7.24
C THR A 90 29.64 32.01 -7.24
N THR A 91 29.64 30.69 -7.09
CA THR A 91 30.71 29.82 -7.58
C THR A 91 30.10 28.47 -7.96
N ALA A 92 30.47 27.99 -9.15
CA ALA A 92 29.84 26.89 -9.87
C ALA A 92 29.53 25.65 -9.01
N GLN A 93 28.26 25.42 -8.70
CA GLN A 93 27.80 24.24 -7.98
C GLN A 93 27.32 23.21 -9.00
N LYS A 94 28.08 22.12 -9.15
CA LYS A 94 27.61 20.86 -9.75
C LYS A 94 26.21 20.57 -9.22
N ASN A 95 25.31 20.09 -10.08
CA ASN A 95 23.95 19.66 -9.72
C ASN A 95 23.96 18.64 -8.56
N ASN A 96 24.01 19.13 -7.33
CA ASN A 96 23.85 18.36 -6.11
C ASN A 96 22.35 18.22 -5.91
N ILE A 97 21.78 17.12 -6.41
CA ILE A 97 20.53 16.61 -5.87
C ILE A 97 20.83 16.34 -4.39
N SER A 98 20.28 17.15 -3.49
CA SER A 98 20.49 17.02 -2.06
C SER A 98 20.13 15.60 -1.65
N VAL A 99 21.11 14.85 -1.14
CA VAL A 99 20.83 13.60 -0.44
C VAL A 99 20.03 14.02 0.80
N HIS A 100 18.73 13.80 0.77
CA HIS A 100 17.89 14.04 1.94
C HIS A 100 18.28 13.00 2.98
N HIS A 101 19.13 13.39 3.94
CA HIS A 101 19.44 12.56 5.10
C HIS A 101 18.11 12.19 5.76
N HIS A 102 17.73 10.90 5.67
CA HIS A 102 16.54 10.41 6.31
C HIS A 102 16.80 10.32 7.80
N VAL A 103 16.05 11.10 8.57
CA VAL A 103 16.02 11.02 10.03
C VAL A 103 14.86 10.09 10.35
N ALA A 104 15.12 8.80 10.57
CA ALA A 104 14.05 7.83 10.87
C ALA A 104 13.96 7.45 12.34
N HIS A 105 14.94 7.81 13.18
CA HIS A 105 14.95 7.38 14.58
C HIS A 105 13.76 8.00 15.35
N PRO A 106 13.00 7.20 16.12
CA PRO A 106 11.72 7.64 16.70
C PRO A 106 11.86 8.73 17.76
N SER A 107 13.00 8.80 18.47
CA SER A 107 13.26 9.86 19.47
C SER A 107 13.23 11.29 18.94
N ASN A 108 13.22 11.48 17.62
CA ASN A 108 13.05 12.79 16.99
C ASN A 108 11.59 13.21 16.87
N TYR A 109 10.66 12.34 17.28
CA TYR A 109 9.23 12.49 17.13
C TYR A 109 8.53 12.25 18.47
N HIS A 110 7.37 12.85 18.67
CA HIS A 110 6.53 12.70 19.85
C HIS A 110 5.08 12.46 19.44
N PHE A 111 4.33 11.80 20.31
CA PHE A 111 2.91 11.55 20.10
C PHE A 111 2.08 12.82 20.39
N ILE A 112 1.19 13.16 19.46
CA ILE A 112 0.22 14.25 19.56
C ILE A 112 -1.12 13.70 20.06
N LEU A 113 -1.56 12.60 19.44
CA LEU A 113 -2.69 11.79 19.88
C LEU A 113 -2.15 10.41 20.22
N ASP A 114 -2.57 9.87 21.36
CA ASP A 114 -2.01 8.64 21.88
C ASP A 114 -3.09 7.83 22.64
N GLU A 115 -2.81 6.54 22.80
CA GLU A 115 -3.65 5.56 23.48
C GLU A 115 -2.79 4.70 24.44
N PRO A 116 -2.08 5.33 25.41
CA PRO A 116 -0.98 4.69 26.14
C PRO A 116 -1.43 3.48 26.98
N ASP A 117 -2.69 3.48 27.45
CA ASP A 117 -3.25 2.43 28.29
C ASP A 117 -4.00 1.35 27.49
N LYS A 118 -4.05 1.45 26.16
CA LYS A 118 -4.90 0.55 25.36
C LYS A 118 -4.49 -0.90 25.51
N CYS A 119 -3.20 -1.19 25.44
CA CYS A 119 -2.71 -2.56 25.57
C CYS A 119 -2.80 -3.06 27.01
N SER A 120 -2.58 -2.21 28.02
CA SER A 120 -2.70 -2.63 29.44
C SER A 120 -4.13 -2.96 29.82
N GLN A 121 -5.11 -2.28 29.21
CA GLN A 121 -6.53 -2.56 29.41
C GLN A 121 -7.03 -3.79 28.67
N TRP A 122 -6.55 -4.04 27.44
CA TRP A 122 -7.06 -5.10 26.57
C TRP A 122 -6.27 -6.41 26.61
N ASP A 123 -5.02 -6.38 27.06
CA ASP A 123 -4.09 -7.52 27.06
C ASP A 123 -4.13 -8.34 25.74
N PRO A 124 -3.88 -7.69 24.58
CA PRO A 124 -4.08 -8.31 23.29
C PRO A 124 -3.03 -9.41 23.01
N PHE A 125 -3.46 -10.52 22.43
CA PHE A 125 -2.52 -11.51 21.90
C PHE A 125 -1.83 -11.00 20.62
N LEU A 126 -2.61 -10.33 19.76
CA LEU A 126 -2.16 -9.76 18.49
C LEU A 126 -2.55 -8.28 18.42
N VAL A 127 -1.60 -7.44 18.00
CA VAL A 127 -1.88 -6.03 17.67
C VAL A 127 -1.65 -5.78 16.18
N LEU A 128 -2.68 -5.25 15.50
CA LEU A 128 -2.66 -4.83 14.11
C LEU A 128 -2.34 -3.34 14.05
N MET A 129 -1.20 -3.01 13.47
CA MET A 129 -0.67 -1.66 13.35
C MET A 129 -0.88 -1.19 11.91
N VAL A 130 -1.81 -0.27 11.71
CA VAL A 130 -2.24 0.16 10.38
C VAL A 130 -1.71 1.56 10.07
N PRO A 131 -0.54 1.70 9.40
CA PRO A 131 -0.10 2.97 8.87
C PRO A 131 -1.07 3.45 7.79
N VAL A 132 -1.65 4.62 8.01
CA VAL A 132 -2.64 5.21 7.10
C VAL A 132 -2.41 6.72 7.04
N ALA A 133 -2.73 7.35 5.91
CA ALA A 133 -2.61 8.81 5.82
C ALA A 133 -3.81 9.48 6.53
N PRO A 134 -3.65 10.66 7.17
CA PRO A 134 -4.75 11.32 7.87
C PRO A 134 -6.00 11.51 7.01
N ARG A 135 -5.82 11.85 5.72
CA ARG A 135 -6.90 12.05 4.76
C ARG A 135 -7.65 10.78 4.32
N GLN A 136 -7.11 9.59 4.59
CA GLN A 136 -7.73 8.31 4.18
C GLN A 136 -8.75 7.82 5.23
N VAL A 137 -9.76 8.63 5.50
CA VAL A 137 -10.84 8.31 6.46
C VAL A 137 -11.63 7.09 5.99
N ASP A 138 -11.92 7.00 4.69
CA ASP A 138 -12.66 5.87 4.10
C ASP A 138 -11.94 4.53 4.27
N ALA A 139 -10.61 4.53 4.19
CA ALA A 139 -9.81 3.32 4.43
C ALA A 139 -9.91 2.88 5.90
N ARG A 140 -9.78 3.82 6.86
CA ARG A 140 -9.97 3.52 8.28
C ARG A 140 -11.36 2.99 8.57
N ASN A 141 -12.40 3.61 8.01
CA ASN A 141 -13.79 3.18 8.20
C ASN A 141 -14.09 1.82 7.57
N ALA A 142 -13.52 1.51 6.40
CA ALA A 142 -13.63 0.18 5.80
C ALA A 142 -12.96 -0.88 6.69
N ILE A 143 -11.78 -0.60 7.24
CA ILE A 143 -11.10 -1.51 8.15
C ILE A 143 -11.91 -1.72 9.44
N ARG A 144 -12.40 -0.63 10.06
CA ARG A 144 -13.28 -0.68 11.25
C ARG A 144 -14.59 -1.41 11.02
N SER A 145 -15.08 -1.49 9.79
CA SER A 145 -16.31 -2.23 9.45
C SER A 145 -16.05 -3.65 8.95
N THR A 146 -14.79 -4.07 8.86
CA THR A 146 -14.37 -5.38 8.36
C THR A 146 -13.44 -6.08 9.34
N TRP A 147 -12.24 -6.51 8.92
CA TRP A 147 -11.31 -7.28 9.76
C TRP A 147 -10.82 -6.50 10.97
N GLY A 148 -10.76 -5.17 10.91
CA GLY A 148 -10.30 -4.35 12.04
C GLY A 148 -11.25 -4.37 13.24
N ASN A 149 -12.48 -4.86 13.07
CA ASN A 149 -13.49 -4.96 14.12
C ASN A 149 -13.48 -6.31 14.87
N GLU A 150 -12.73 -7.30 14.41
CA GLU A 150 -12.71 -8.62 15.03
C GLU A 150 -11.82 -8.60 16.28
N SER A 151 -12.38 -8.20 17.42
CA SER A 151 -11.64 -8.03 18.69
C SER A 151 -11.27 -9.34 19.40
N SER A 152 -11.85 -10.46 18.98
CA SER A 152 -11.54 -11.80 19.50
C SER A 152 -11.62 -12.83 18.40
N VAL A 153 -10.51 -13.51 18.12
CA VAL A 153 -10.40 -14.55 17.09
C VAL A 153 -9.77 -15.79 17.72
N GLN A 154 -10.40 -16.96 17.54
CA GLN A 154 -9.97 -18.23 18.17
C GLN A 154 -9.72 -18.13 19.68
N GLY A 155 -10.56 -17.35 20.39
CA GLY A 155 -10.48 -17.16 21.84
C GLY A 155 -9.31 -16.29 22.32
N LYS A 156 -8.70 -15.51 21.42
CA LYS A 156 -7.61 -14.57 21.73
C LYS A 156 -7.97 -13.16 21.34
N ALA A 157 -7.61 -12.21 22.20
CA ALA A 157 -7.84 -10.78 21.96
C ALA A 157 -6.98 -10.26 20.80
N VAL A 158 -7.59 -9.48 19.91
CA VAL A 158 -6.94 -8.80 18.79
C VAL A 158 -7.26 -7.31 18.90
N LEU A 159 -6.24 -6.46 18.80
CA LEU A 159 -6.37 -5.01 18.89
C LEU A 159 -5.94 -4.37 17.57
N THR A 160 -6.73 -3.46 17.02
CA THR A 160 -6.38 -2.69 15.82
C THR A 160 -6.13 -1.23 16.19
N LEU A 161 -5.03 -0.65 15.71
CA LEU A 161 -4.66 0.75 15.90
C LEU A 161 -4.19 1.39 14.58
N PHE A 162 -4.57 2.64 14.36
CA PHE A 162 -4.24 3.42 13.17
C PHE A 162 -3.14 4.43 13.47
N PHE A 163 -2.09 4.44 12.63
CA PHE A 163 -0.92 5.29 12.80
C PHE A 163 -0.86 6.37 11.71
N VAL A 164 -0.88 7.62 12.13
CA VAL A 164 -0.98 8.80 11.26
C VAL A 164 0.11 9.83 11.61
N GLY A 165 0.56 10.60 10.62
CA GLY A 165 1.45 11.74 10.82
C GLY A 165 0.70 13.07 10.96
N LEU A 166 1.40 14.16 10.67
CA LEU A 166 0.84 15.51 10.61
C LEU A 166 -0.23 15.63 9.52
N THR A 167 -1.27 16.38 9.84
CA THR A 167 -2.37 16.69 8.91
C THR A 167 -1.99 17.85 7.97
N GLY A 168 -2.84 18.10 6.96
CA GLY A 168 -2.61 19.18 5.98
C GLY A 168 -2.98 20.59 6.44
N GLY A 169 -3.36 20.77 7.71
CA GLY A 169 -3.77 22.06 8.26
C GLY A 169 -4.74 21.92 9.44
N PRO A 170 -5.10 23.04 10.11
CA PRO A 170 -5.88 23.02 11.34
C PRO A 170 -7.27 22.36 11.23
N GLU A 171 -7.96 22.56 10.11
CA GLU A 171 -9.28 21.94 9.88
C GLU A 171 -9.18 20.41 9.83
N ALA A 172 -8.20 19.89 9.10
CA ALA A 172 -7.95 18.45 9.02
C ALA A 172 -7.48 17.88 10.37
N GLN A 173 -6.75 18.67 11.17
CA GLN A 173 -6.38 18.30 12.55
C GLN A 173 -7.62 18.17 13.44
N GLN A 174 -8.53 19.15 13.39
CA GLN A 174 -9.76 19.13 14.17
C GLN A 174 -10.65 17.92 13.82
N GLN A 175 -10.72 17.55 12.54
CA GLN A 175 -11.45 16.36 12.10
C GLN A 175 -10.81 15.07 12.64
N LEU A 176 -9.48 14.98 12.62
CA LEU A 176 -8.74 13.82 13.15
C LEU A 176 -8.89 13.69 14.67
N GLU A 177 -8.88 14.80 15.40
CA GLU A 177 -9.14 14.82 16.84
C GLU A 177 -10.56 14.37 17.19
N GLU A 178 -11.55 14.79 16.40
CA GLU A 178 -12.93 14.34 16.58
C GLU A 178 -13.07 12.84 16.31
N GLU A 179 -12.44 12.34 15.25
CA GLU A 179 -12.37 10.90 14.98
C GLU A 179 -11.69 10.14 16.13
N SER A 180 -10.60 10.68 16.69
CA SER A 180 -9.88 10.09 17.83
C SER A 180 -10.78 10.04 19.08
N ARG A 181 -11.54 11.09 19.37
CA ARG A 181 -12.52 11.09 20.48
C ARG A 181 -13.58 10.00 20.30
N GLN A 182 -14.03 9.77 19.07
CA GLN A 182 -15.09 8.81 18.76
C GLN A 182 -14.62 7.36 18.81
N HIS A 183 -13.45 7.07 18.23
CA HIS A 183 -13.01 5.68 18.02
C HIS A 183 -11.93 5.19 18.99
N ARG A 184 -11.15 6.11 19.59
CA ARG A 184 -10.08 5.79 20.55
C ARG A 184 -9.08 4.74 20.02
N ASP A 185 -8.74 4.83 18.73
CA ASP A 185 -7.89 3.89 18.01
C ASP A 185 -6.84 4.57 17.11
N LEU A 186 -6.63 5.87 17.31
CA LEU A 186 -5.69 6.70 16.54
C LEU A 186 -4.46 7.05 17.36
N VAL A 187 -3.28 6.73 16.83
CA VAL A 187 -1.98 7.20 17.33
C VAL A 187 -1.40 8.15 16.29
N GLN A 188 -1.19 9.40 16.68
CA GLN A 188 -0.62 10.45 15.82
C GLN A 188 0.77 10.84 16.33
N SER A 189 1.74 10.95 15.43
CA SER A 189 3.06 11.50 15.75
C SER A 189 3.45 12.65 14.81
N ASN A 190 4.33 13.53 15.26
CA ASN A 190 4.66 14.81 14.62
C ASN A 190 5.61 14.70 13.40
N PHE A 191 5.43 13.71 12.52
CA PHE A 191 6.18 13.59 11.27
C PHE A 191 5.33 13.97 10.05
N VAL A 192 5.98 14.42 8.96
CA VAL A 192 5.28 14.69 7.69
C VAL A 192 4.85 13.37 7.06
N ASP A 193 3.54 13.15 6.95
CA ASP A 193 2.99 11.91 6.41
C ASP A 193 3.11 11.86 4.87
N SER A 194 4.10 11.12 4.38
CA SER A 194 4.35 10.93 2.96
C SER A 194 4.93 9.54 2.69
N TYR A 195 4.84 9.08 1.45
CA TYR A 195 5.40 7.79 1.03
C TYR A 195 6.89 7.67 1.36
N PHE A 196 7.68 8.73 1.14
CA PHE A 196 9.11 8.73 1.43
C PHE A 196 9.43 8.69 2.93
N ASN A 197 8.46 9.02 3.78
CA ASN A 197 8.59 8.99 5.23
C ASN A 197 7.95 7.75 5.88
N LEU A 198 7.61 6.71 5.10
CA LEU A 198 7.10 5.45 5.65
C LEU A 198 8.08 4.81 6.65
N THR A 199 9.39 4.98 6.42
CA THR A 199 10.42 4.51 7.35
C THR A 199 10.29 5.18 8.72
N ILE A 200 10.04 6.50 8.77
CA ILE A 200 9.76 7.23 10.02
C ILE A 200 8.51 6.67 10.68
N LYS A 201 7.41 6.56 9.93
CA LYS A 201 6.13 6.06 10.44
C LYS A 201 6.29 4.66 11.05
N THR A 202 7.06 3.79 10.41
CA THR A 202 7.32 2.44 10.93
C THR A 202 8.18 2.46 12.18
N MET A 203 9.20 3.32 12.26
CA MET A 203 9.98 3.45 13.49
C MET A 203 9.15 4.00 14.65
N VAL A 204 8.21 4.91 14.39
CA VAL A 204 7.23 5.37 15.38
C VAL A 204 6.30 4.22 15.82
N ILE A 205 5.83 3.39 14.89
CA ILE A 205 5.04 2.18 15.19
C ILE A 205 5.83 1.23 16.10
N MET A 206 7.10 0.97 15.78
CA MET A 206 7.96 0.08 16.58
C MET A 206 8.23 0.65 17.97
N ASP A 207 8.49 1.97 18.07
CA ASP A 207 8.67 2.65 19.34
C ASP A 207 7.42 2.59 20.22
N TRP A 208 6.24 2.80 19.63
CA TRP A 208 4.98 2.70 20.35
C TRP A 208 4.76 1.29 20.92
N LEU A 209 5.02 0.23 20.15
CA LEU A 209 4.95 -1.15 20.65
C LEU A 209 5.93 -1.39 21.80
N ALA A 210 7.18 -0.94 21.63
CA ALA A 210 8.25 -1.10 22.61
C ALA A 210 8.01 -0.34 23.92
N THR A 211 7.15 0.68 23.92
CA THR A 211 6.93 1.54 25.09
C THR A 211 5.54 1.39 25.71
N HIS A 212 4.51 1.06 24.92
CA HIS A 212 3.11 1.04 25.35
C HIS A 212 2.45 -0.35 25.28
N CYS A 213 3.05 -1.32 24.59
CA CYS A 213 2.37 -2.59 24.29
C CYS A 213 3.24 -3.84 24.49
N LEU A 214 4.08 -3.87 25.52
CA LEU A 214 5.04 -4.94 25.78
C LEU A 214 4.42 -6.33 26.05
N GLN A 215 3.17 -6.38 26.51
CA GLN A 215 2.47 -7.61 26.88
C GLN A 215 1.96 -8.41 25.67
N ALA A 216 1.82 -7.78 24.50
CA ALA A 216 1.31 -8.48 23.33
C ALA A 216 2.27 -9.62 22.92
N SER A 217 1.72 -10.74 22.44
CA SER A 217 2.55 -11.85 21.97
C SER A 217 3.13 -11.58 20.58
N TYR A 218 2.29 -11.04 19.70
CA TYR A 218 2.66 -10.72 18.33
C TYR A 218 2.09 -9.36 17.94
N ALA A 219 2.72 -8.74 16.95
CA ALA A 219 2.18 -7.59 16.26
C ALA A 219 2.31 -7.80 14.74
N MET A 220 1.42 -7.15 13.99
CA MET A 220 1.45 -7.15 12.53
C MET A 220 1.36 -5.72 12.05
N LYS A 221 2.35 -5.28 11.27
CA LYS A 221 2.22 -4.05 10.47
C LYS A 221 1.53 -4.42 9.17
N VAL A 222 0.49 -3.68 8.80
CA VAL A 222 -0.32 -3.98 7.61
C VAL A 222 -0.85 -2.71 6.95
N ASP A 223 -0.70 -2.59 5.63
CA ASP A 223 -1.12 -1.40 4.91
C ASP A 223 -2.65 -1.26 4.89
N SER A 224 -3.14 -0.02 4.68
CA SER A 224 -4.58 0.29 4.77
C SER A 224 -5.42 -0.19 3.58
N ASP A 225 -4.78 -0.71 2.53
CA ASP A 225 -5.39 -1.25 1.31
C ASP A 225 -5.39 -2.79 1.30
N MET A 226 -5.31 -3.42 2.47
CA MET A 226 -5.19 -4.87 2.60
C MET A 226 -6.48 -5.56 3.02
N TYR A 227 -6.68 -6.77 2.50
CA TYR A 227 -7.52 -7.80 3.12
C TYR A 227 -6.69 -8.57 4.16
N ILE A 228 -7.32 -8.95 5.28
CA ILE A 228 -6.72 -9.86 6.27
C ILE A 228 -7.70 -11.00 6.59
N GLY A 229 -7.26 -12.23 6.34
CA GLY A 229 -7.93 -13.45 6.82
C GLY A 229 -7.47 -13.76 8.25
N LEU A 230 -8.08 -13.13 9.25
CA LEU A 230 -7.63 -13.24 10.64
C LEU A 230 -7.66 -14.68 11.19
N GLU A 231 -8.59 -15.52 10.75
CA GLU A 231 -8.61 -16.94 11.12
C GLU A 231 -7.34 -17.68 10.66
N ASN A 232 -6.87 -17.40 9.43
CA ASN A 232 -5.66 -18.01 8.90
C ASN A 232 -4.42 -17.46 9.61
N LEU A 233 -4.40 -16.15 9.90
CA LEU A 233 -3.31 -15.53 10.66
C LEU A 233 -3.21 -16.09 12.07
N MET A 234 -4.33 -16.22 12.77
CA MET A 234 -4.36 -16.73 14.14
C MET A 234 -3.99 -18.22 14.18
N SER A 235 -4.41 -19.00 13.19
CA SER A 235 -3.98 -20.41 13.05
C SER A 235 -2.45 -20.52 12.91
N LEU A 236 -1.83 -19.63 12.13
CA LEU A 236 -0.37 -19.54 12.04
C LEU A 236 0.26 -19.18 13.40
N LEU A 237 -0.24 -18.15 14.10
CA LEU A 237 0.37 -17.64 15.32
C LEU A 237 0.15 -18.54 16.56
N LEU A 238 -0.93 -19.32 16.56
CA LEU A 238 -1.27 -20.27 17.63
C LEU A 238 -0.64 -21.65 17.41
N ALA A 239 -0.09 -21.93 16.22
CA ALA A 239 0.59 -23.18 15.97
C ALA A 239 1.75 -23.39 16.98
N PRO A 240 1.91 -24.60 17.55
CA PRO A 240 2.91 -24.87 18.59
C PRO A 240 4.36 -24.59 18.17
N ASN A 241 4.63 -24.66 16.87
CA ASN A 241 5.95 -24.47 16.27
C ASN A 241 6.24 -23.02 15.87
N THR A 242 5.28 -22.10 16.01
CA THR A 242 5.53 -20.68 15.69
C THR A 242 6.37 -20.02 16.78
N PRO A 243 7.57 -19.51 16.46
CA PRO A 243 8.47 -18.95 17.48
C PRO A 243 7.90 -17.68 18.12
N ARG A 244 8.11 -17.54 19.43
CA ARG A 244 7.64 -16.42 20.25
C ARG A 244 8.63 -15.27 20.38
N GLN A 245 9.84 -15.44 19.86
CA GLN A 245 10.92 -14.47 19.94
C GLN A 245 11.73 -14.46 18.65
N ASN A 246 12.31 -13.30 18.31
CA ASN A 246 13.09 -13.09 17.10
C ASN A 246 12.40 -13.61 15.82
N TYR A 247 11.07 -13.53 15.78
CA TYR A 247 10.25 -14.08 14.71
C TYR A 247 9.67 -12.96 13.88
N ILE A 248 9.83 -13.05 12.57
CA ILE A 248 9.13 -12.21 11.60
C ILE A 248 8.90 -13.00 10.33
N THR A 249 7.70 -12.91 9.76
CA THR A 249 7.30 -13.62 8.54
C THR A 249 6.34 -12.79 7.70
N GLY A 250 6.21 -13.17 6.44
CA GLY A 250 5.23 -12.65 5.49
C GLY A 250 5.62 -13.00 4.07
N TYR A 251 5.41 -12.09 3.12
CA TYR A 251 5.90 -12.29 1.75
C TYR A 251 7.40 -12.00 1.63
N MET A 252 8.17 -13.05 1.42
CA MET A 252 9.64 -12.99 1.46
C MET A 252 10.23 -12.35 0.21
N MET A 253 11.11 -11.37 0.41
CA MET A 253 11.80 -10.63 -0.65
C MET A 253 13.28 -11.04 -0.68
N TRP A 254 13.60 -11.95 -1.60
CA TRP A 254 14.94 -12.51 -1.77
C TRP A 254 15.72 -11.79 -2.87
N ASP A 255 17.03 -11.63 -2.65
CA ASP A 255 18.00 -11.19 -3.66
C ASP A 255 17.59 -9.92 -4.45
N ARG A 256 16.90 -8.99 -3.77
CA ARG A 256 16.36 -7.80 -4.43
C ARG A 256 17.46 -6.76 -4.68
N PRO A 257 17.61 -6.26 -5.92
CA PRO A 257 18.58 -5.22 -6.22
C PRO A 257 18.13 -3.88 -5.63
N VAL A 258 19.11 -3.08 -5.22
CA VAL A 258 18.87 -1.69 -4.85
C VAL A 258 18.72 -0.86 -6.12
N ILE A 259 17.60 -0.16 -6.25
CA ILE A 259 17.34 0.65 -7.45
C ILE A 259 18.15 1.94 -7.36
N ARG A 260 19.11 2.12 -8.28
CA ARG A 260 19.97 3.31 -8.37
C ARG A 260 19.52 4.35 -9.39
N ASN A 261 18.39 4.11 -10.07
CA ASN A 261 17.81 5.08 -10.99
C ASN A 261 17.09 6.19 -10.22
N LYS A 262 17.62 7.42 -10.23
CA LYS A 262 17.07 8.60 -9.54
C LYS A 262 15.63 8.98 -9.94
N ASN A 263 15.16 8.52 -11.09
CA ASN A 263 13.79 8.76 -11.56
C ASN A 263 12.79 7.70 -11.06
N SER A 264 13.27 6.66 -10.37
CA SER A 264 12.41 5.64 -9.78
C SER A 264 11.90 6.09 -8.41
N LYS A 265 10.61 5.86 -8.12
CA LYS A 265 10.07 6.02 -6.77
C LYS A 265 10.74 5.13 -5.72
N TRP A 266 11.44 4.08 -6.16
CA TRP A 266 12.18 3.16 -5.30
C TRP A 266 13.69 3.44 -5.26
N TYR A 267 14.12 4.60 -5.76
CA TYR A 267 15.53 5.01 -5.72
C TYR A 267 16.07 5.01 -4.29
N VAL A 268 17.26 4.43 -4.10
CA VAL A 268 18.06 4.57 -2.88
C VAL A 268 19.48 4.94 -3.26
N ALA A 269 19.97 6.00 -2.62
CA ALA A 269 21.32 6.51 -2.83
C ALA A 269 22.38 5.56 -2.26
N GLU A 270 23.54 5.45 -2.92
CA GLU A 270 24.64 4.57 -2.49
C GLU A 270 25.22 5.01 -1.13
N GLU A 271 25.18 6.30 -0.85
CA GLU A 271 25.63 6.90 0.40
C GLU A 271 24.77 6.49 1.62
N LEU A 272 23.49 6.17 1.38
CA LEU A 272 22.56 5.70 2.40
C LEU A 272 22.65 4.18 2.58
N TYR A 273 22.78 3.44 1.48
CA TYR A 273 22.90 1.99 1.50
C TYR A 273 23.90 1.57 0.40
N PRO A 274 25.16 1.23 0.73
CA PRO A 274 26.21 0.98 -0.25
C PRO A 274 26.06 -0.34 -1.02
N GLU A 275 25.51 -1.37 -0.38
CA GLU A 275 25.42 -2.70 -0.98
C GLU A 275 24.53 -2.68 -2.23
N PRO A 276 24.86 -3.47 -3.28
CA PRO A 276 24.07 -3.50 -4.52
C PRO A 276 22.72 -4.23 -4.35
N LYS A 277 22.56 -5.02 -3.28
CA LYS A 277 21.35 -5.79 -2.98
C LYS A 277 20.95 -5.62 -1.51
N TYR A 278 19.65 -5.67 -1.26
CA TYR A 278 19.10 -5.70 0.09
C TYR A 278 19.36 -7.08 0.74
N PRO A 279 19.43 -7.17 2.09
CA PRO A 279 19.26 -8.48 2.75
C PRO A 279 17.89 -9.07 2.41
N THR A 280 17.66 -10.34 2.72
CA THR A 280 16.31 -10.87 2.74
C THR A 280 15.45 -10.05 3.71
N TYR A 281 14.30 -9.58 3.24
CA TYR A 281 13.32 -8.84 4.04
C TYR A 281 11.91 -9.33 3.76
N VAL A 282 10.93 -8.83 4.52
CA VAL A 282 9.51 -9.16 4.33
C VAL A 282 8.82 -7.95 3.71
N GLN A 283 8.03 -8.16 2.67
CA GLN A 283 7.39 -7.09 1.90
C GLN A 283 6.46 -6.20 2.75
N GLY A 284 6.49 -4.90 2.49
CA GLY A 284 5.78 -3.88 3.28
C GLY A 284 4.26 -3.95 3.29
N MET A 285 3.61 -4.70 2.38
CA MET A 285 2.15 -4.81 2.37
C MET A 285 1.57 -5.39 3.68
N GLY A 286 2.35 -6.23 4.36
CA GLY A 286 1.92 -6.87 5.60
C GLY A 286 2.95 -7.88 6.09
N TYR A 287 3.44 -7.67 7.30
CA TYR A 287 4.36 -8.60 7.97
C TYR A 287 4.02 -8.73 9.46
N VAL A 288 4.10 -9.96 9.97
CA VAL A 288 3.82 -10.29 11.37
C VAL A 288 5.10 -10.69 12.08
N PHE A 289 5.22 -10.28 13.34
CA PHE A 289 6.42 -10.46 14.12
C PHE A 289 6.11 -10.71 15.61
N SER A 290 7.04 -11.38 16.30
CA SER A 290 7.01 -11.47 17.75
C SER A 290 7.30 -10.11 18.37
N ASN A 291 6.57 -9.78 19.44
CA ASN A 291 6.56 -8.44 20.00
C ASN A 291 7.83 -8.08 20.82
N ASP A 292 8.84 -8.96 20.84
CA ASP A 292 10.19 -8.66 21.33
C ASP A 292 11.06 -7.94 20.28
N LEU A 293 10.65 -7.94 19.01
CA LEU A 293 11.40 -7.31 17.92
C LEU A 293 11.33 -5.78 17.88
N PRO A 294 10.21 -5.09 18.21
CA PRO A 294 10.13 -3.63 18.11
C PRO A 294 11.26 -2.89 18.81
N GLU A 295 11.52 -3.20 20.09
CA GLU A 295 12.60 -2.59 20.87
C GLU A 295 13.98 -2.84 20.21
N LYS A 296 14.24 -4.09 19.79
CA LYS A 296 15.49 -4.47 19.12
C LYS A 296 15.68 -3.73 17.80
N ILE A 297 14.61 -3.58 17.01
CA ILE A 297 14.64 -2.87 15.73
C ILE A 297 14.90 -1.38 15.95
N VAL A 298 14.23 -0.76 16.93
CA VAL A 298 14.48 0.65 17.30
C VAL A 298 15.94 0.84 17.73
N GLU A 299 16.50 -0.05 18.54
CA GLU A 299 17.91 0.03 18.94
C GLU A 299 18.86 -0.17 17.74
N ALA A 300 18.58 -1.14 16.86
CA ALA A 300 19.38 -1.37 15.66
C ALA A 300 19.34 -0.17 14.69
N SER A 301 18.21 0.55 14.63
CA SER A 301 18.01 1.72 13.76
C SER A 301 19.05 2.82 14.00
N LYS A 302 19.60 2.92 15.23
CA LYS A 302 20.68 3.86 15.58
C LYS A 302 21.98 3.62 14.81
N LYS A 303 22.20 2.39 14.34
CA LYS A 303 23.42 1.97 13.63
C LYS A 303 23.21 1.84 12.11
N VAL A 304 21.96 1.81 11.66
CA VAL A 304 21.59 1.65 10.25
C VAL A 304 21.14 2.99 9.68
N LYS A 305 21.87 3.51 8.68
CA LYS A 305 21.45 4.72 7.95
C LYS A 305 20.09 4.50 7.32
N ALA A 306 19.15 5.42 7.59
CA ALA A 306 17.80 5.31 7.07
C ALA A 306 17.70 5.62 5.57
N PHE A 307 16.74 4.96 4.91
CA PHE A 307 16.35 5.17 3.52
C PHE A 307 14.84 4.91 3.38
N ASN A 308 14.23 5.36 2.28
CA ASN A 308 12.77 5.43 2.06
C ASN A 308 12.08 4.10 1.76
N ILE A 309 12.81 3.00 1.61
CA ILE A 309 12.25 1.68 1.35
C ILE A 309 12.08 1.00 2.71
N GLU A 310 10.96 1.29 3.37
CA GLU A 310 10.67 0.93 4.76
C GLU A 310 10.88 -0.55 5.08
N ASP A 311 10.32 -1.43 4.26
CA ASP A 311 10.40 -2.88 4.45
C ASP A 311 11.83 -3.42 4.31
N ALA A 312 12.58 -2.91 3.34
CA ALA A 312 14.00 -3.19 3.20
C ALA A 312 14.85 -2.56 4.32
N TYR A 313 14.43 -1.42 4.89
CA TYR A 313 15.09 -0.80 6.05
C TYR A 313 14.91 -1.64 7.31
N VAL A 314 13.71 -2.16 7.56
CA VAL A 314 13.47 -3.15 8.63
C VAL A 314 14.34 -4.39 8.40
N GLY A 315 14.44 -4.88 7.16
CA GLY A 315 15.36 -5.96 6.79
C GLY A 315 16.83 -5.66 7.10
N ALA A 316 17.29 -4.43 6.85
CA ALA A 316 18.64 -4.00 7.20
C ALA A 316 18.87 -3.94 8.72
N CYS A 317 17.87 -3.52 9.50
CA CYS A 317 17.92 -3.57 10.96
C CYS A 317 17.98 -5.02 11.48
N LEU A 318 17.20 -5.93 10.90
CA LEU A 318 17.25 -7.36 11.25
C LEU A 318 18.61 -7.98 10.92
N LYS A 319 19.19 -7.65 9.75
CA LYS A 319 20.56 -8.04 9.39
C LYS A 319 21.57 -7.55 10.44
N GLN A 320 21.45 -6.30 10.88
CA GLN A 320 22.31 -5.72 11.92
C GLN A 320 22.17 -6.45 13.28
N LEU A 321 21.01 -7.03 13.56
CA LEU A 321 20.74 -7.84 14.75
C LEU A 321 21.15 -9.31 14.61
N GLY A 322 21.53 -9.76 13.41
CA GLY A 322 21.78 -11.18 13.12
C GLY A 322 20.50 -12.03 13.10
N ILE A 323 19.34 -11.41 12.90
CA ILE A 323 18.03 -12.08 12.85
C ILE A 323 17.62 -12.22 11.38
N ALA A 324 17.31 -13.45 10.96
CA ALA A 324 16.81 -13.72 9.62
C ALA A 324 15.28 -13.83 9.62
N PRO A 325 14.57 -13.20 8.67
CA PRO A 325 13.15 -13.45 8.50
C PRO A 325 12.85 -14.93 8.23
N SER A 326 11.80 -15.44 8.83
CA SER A 326 11.33 -16.81 8.65
C SER A 326 10.41 -16.90 7.44
N SER A 327 10.56 -17.94 6.62
CA SER A 327 9.55 -18.23 5.61
C SER A 327 8.26 -18.74 6.29
N PRO A 328 7.07 -18.29 5.87
CA PRO A 328 5.83 -18.83 6.40
C PRO A 328 5.69 -20.32 6.04
N PRO A 329 5.04 -21.14 6.90
CA PRO A 329 4.80 -22.56 6.61
C PRO A 329 4.08 -22.79 5.27
N ASP A 330 3.14 -21.91 4.93
CA ASP A 330 2.51 -21.85 3.61
C ASP A 330 2.69 -20.45 2.99
N PRO A 331 3.69 -20.28 2.10
CA PRO A 331 3.91 -19.02 1.38
C PRO A 331 2.74 -18.58 0.51
N SER A 332 1.84 -19.50 0.14
CA SER A 332 0.68 -19.19 -0.70
C SER A 332 -0.36 -18.33 0.01
N GLN A 333 -0.28 -18.21 1.35
CA GLN A 333 -1.19 -17.41 2.17
C GLN A 333 -0.82 -15.92 2.24
N PHE A 334 0.44 -15.56 1.99
CA PHE A 334 0.85 -14.17 1.84
C PHE A 334 0.93 -13.86 0.35
N ARG A 335 -0.01 -13.08 -0.19
CA ARG A 335 -0.08 -12.81 -1.63
C ARG A 335 -0.08 -11.32 -1.89
N ALA A 336 0.75 -10.85 -2.81
CA ALA A 336 0.70 -9.44 -3.20
C ALA A 336 -0.65 -9.09 -3.82
N TYR A 337 -1.05 -9.86 -4.83
CA TYR A 337 -2.32 -9.67 -5.51
C TYR A 337 -2.99 -11.01 -5.75
N LEU A 338 -4.30 -11.03 -5.55
CA LEU A 338 -5.18 -12.02 -6.15
C LEU A 338 -5.63 -11.50 -7.51
N GLY A 339 -5.78 -12.42 -8.47
CA GLY A 339 -6.19 -12.08 -9.83
C GLY A 339 -7.68 -11.74 -9.90
N GLN A 340 -8.40 -12.40 -10.80
CA GLN A 340 -9.86 -12.31 -10.83
C GLN A 340 -10.46 -12.80 -9.51
N TYR A 341 -11.52 -12.14 -9.05
CA TYR A 341 -12.16 -12.45 -7.79
C TYR A 341 -12.65 -13.91 -7.75
N LYS A 342 -12.19 -14.64 -6.72
CA LYS A 342 -12.65 -15.99 -6.37
C LYS A 342 -12.73 -16.08 -4.86
N ARG A 343 -13.92 -16.36 -4.33
CA ARG A 343 -14.18 -16.40 -2.89
C ARG A 343 -13.25 -17.37 -2.15
N GLU A 344 -12.94 -18.50 -2.77
CA GLU A 344 -12.08 -19.55 -2.23
C GLU A 344 -10.64 -19.09 -2.00
N ASP A 345 -10.14 -18.17 -2.84
CA ASP A 345 -8.80 -17.63 -2.68
C ASP A 345 -8.72 -16.76 -1.41
N PHE A 346 -9.75 -15.94 -1.15
CA PHE A 346 -9.83 -15.10 0.04
C PHE A 346 -10.00 -15.90 1.34
N LEU A 347 -10.67 -17.06 1.28
CA LEU A 347 -10.80 -17.97 2.42
C LEU A 347 -9.46 -18.61 2.83
N ARG A 348 -8.47 -18.68 1.92
CA ARG A 348 -7.19 -19.37 2.15
C ARG A 348 -6.03 -18.43 2.50
N VAL A 349 -6.09 -17.18 2.05
CA VAL A 349 -5.00 -16.22 2.29
C VAL A 349 -5.04 -15.65 3.71
N ILE A 350 -3.86 -15.29 4.20
CA ILE A 350 -3.67 -14.43 5.36
C ILE A 350 -3.84 -12.97 4.93
N THR A 351 -3.23 -12.57 3.81
CA THR A 351 -3.31 -11.18 3.37
C THR A 351 -3.10 -11.00 1.87
N THR A 352 -3.76 -9.98 1.30
CA THR A 352 -3.59 -9.53 -0.09
C THR A 352 -3.95 -8.06 -0.27
N ILE A 353 -3.29 -7.40 -1.23
CA ILE A 353 -3.59 -6.02 -1.62
C ILE A 353 -4.93 -5.98 -2.35
N LEU A 354 -5.71 -4.94 -2.06
CA LEU A 354 -6.94 -4.56 -2.71
C LEU A 354 -6.80 -3.19 -3.38
N GLY A 355 -7.70 -2.89 -4.31
CA GLY A 355 -7.71 -1.63 -5.05
C GLY A 355 -8.49 -0.50 -4.39
N SER A 356 -9.39 -0.79 -3.44
CA SER A 356 -10.17 0.26 -2.75
C SER A 356 -10.79 -0.17 -1.42
N PRO A 357 -11.13 0.79 -0.54
CA PRO A 357 -11.91 0.51 0.69
C PRO A 357 -13.26 -0.16 0.41
N GLN A 358 -13.94 0.21 -0.68
CA GLN A 358 -15.21 -0.42 -1.05
C GLN A 358 -15.02 -1.89 -1.43
N GLN A 359 -13.96 -2.21 -2.18
CA GLN A 359 -13.63 -3.59 -2.52
C GLN A 359 -13.40 -4.43 -1.26
N LEU A 360 -12.73 -3.88 -0.24
CA LEU A 360 -12.55 -4.54 1.05
C LEU A 360 -13.90 -4.90 1.69
N ILE A 361 -14.83 -3.94 1.75
CA ILE A 361 -16.16 -4.14 2.33
C ILE A 361 -16.93 -5.23 1.58
N ASP A 362 -16.91 -5.20 0.25
CA ASP A 362 -17.67 -6.14 -0.59
C ASP A 362 -17.14 -7.58 -0.46
N ILE A 363 -15.82 -7.74 -0.51
CA ILE A 363 -15.15 -9.03 -0.34
C ILE A 363 -15.39 -9.57 1.08
N TRP A 364 -15.25 -8.71 2.09
CA TRP A 364 -15.46 -9.11 3.48
C TRP A 364 -16.88 -9.64 3.72
N LYS A 365 -17.89 -8.92 3.21
CA LYS A 365 -19.29 -9.34 3.28
C LYS A 365 -19.49 -10.70 2.62
N ASP A 366 -18.91 -10.93 1.44
CA ASP A 366 -19.04 -12.22 0.75
C ASP A 366 -18.36 -13.37 1.50
N VAL A 367 -17.12 -13.17 1.92
CA VAL A 367 -16.34 -14.19 2.64
C VAL A 367 -17.05 -14.61 3.92
N LYS A 368 -17.63 -13.65 4.67
CA LYS A 368 -18.35 -13.91 5.92
C LYS A 368 -19.78 -14.45 5.76
N ARG A 369 -20.29 -14.63 4.54
CA ARG A 369 -21.60 -15.28 4.35
C ARG A 369 -21.55 -16.74 4.84
N PRO A 370 -22.53 -17.19 5.65
CA PRO A 370 -22.67 -18.61 5.97
C PRO A 370 -22.74 -19.45 4.70
N THR A 371 -22.00 -20.56 4.66
CA THR A 371 -22.07 -21.56 3.58
C THR A 371 -23.21 -22.53 3.79
#